data_AF-A0A952PWS3-F1
#
_entry.id   AF-A0A952PWS3-F1
#
_cell.length_a   1.000
_cell.length_b   1.000
_cell.length_c   1.000
_cell.angle_alpha   90.00
_cell.angle_beta   90.00
_cell.angle_gamma   90.00
#
_symmetry.space_group_name_H-M   'P 1'
#
loop_
_entity.id
_entity.type
_entity.pdbx_description
1 polymer ?
#
loop_
_entity_poly.entity_id
_entity_poly.type
_entity_poly.pdbx_seq_one_letter_code
_entity_poly.pdbx_strand_id
1 'polypeptide(L)'
;MQTLPDITLTEQEPPARTPRIAFGEWLGIDVPTRYTEESHTFFNAMMIGDTLVSPMLFGMSGRTVWVCRALAGLLFITRKKTESLSLRQALQVEAATGLTLIVLAAQGTVSKRWWENAYLMFGGALMLANALMTEMDD
;
A
#
# COMPACT_ATOMS: atom_id res chain seq x y z
N MET A 1 9.71 -6.55 -65.97
CA MET A 1 9.76 -5.80 -64.70
C MET A 1 8.42 -5.97 -64.00
N GLN A 2 8.37 -6.79 -62.95
CA GLN A 2 7.19 -6.94 -62.08
C GLN A 2 7.37 -5.99 -60.90
N THR A 3 6.44 -5.05 -60.72
CA THR A 3 6.35 -4.17 -59.56
C THR A 3 5.87 -4.98 -58.36
N LEU A 4 6.61 -4.92 -57.24
CA LEU A 4 6.18 -5.47 -55.96
C LEU A 4 4.87 -4.79 -55.50
N PRO A 5 3.94 -5.50 -54.84
CA PRO A 5 2.81 -4.88 -54.18
C PRO A 5 3.27 -4.12 -52.92
N ASP A 6 2.68 -2.94 -52.74
CA ASP A 6 2.78 -2.09 -51.55
C ASP A 6 2.26 -2.87 -50.34
N ILE A 7 3.13 -3.14 -49.36
CA ILE A 7 2.72 -3.71 -48.08
C ILE A 7 2.30 -2.52 -47.22
N THR A 8 1.01 -2.19 -47.27
CA THR A 8 0.42 -1.25 -46.32
C THR A 8 0.53 -1.86 -44.92
N LEU A 9 1.42 -1.31 -44.09
CA LEU A 9 1.47 -1.59 -42.66
C LEU A 9 0.14 -1.12 -42.06
N THR A 10 -0.80 -2.03 -41.83
CA THR A 10 -1.96 -1.77 -40.99
C THR A 10 -1.41 -1.43 -39.61
N GLU A 11 -1.57 -0.17 -39.18
CA GLU A 11 -1.35 0.23 -37.79
C GLU A 11 -2.18 -0.70 -36.92
N GLN A 12 -1.50 -1.64 -36.27
CA GLN A 12 -2.10 -2.53 -35.30
C GLN A 12 -2.48 -1.64 -34.11
N GLU A 13 -3.77 -1.30 -34.03
CA GLU A 13 -4.35 -0.61 -32.88
C GLU A 13 -3.81 -1.29 -31.62
N PRO A 14 -3.12 -0.57 -30.71
CA PRO A 14 -2.53 -1.20 -29.55
C PRO A 14 -3.63 -1.94 -28.79
N PRO A 15 -3.38 -3.17 -28.31
CA PRO A 15 -4.41 -3.94 -27.63
C PRO A 15 -5.04 -3.08 -26.54
N ALA A 16 -6.38 -3.04 -26.53
CA ALA A 16 -7.15 -2.36 -25.50
C ALA A 16 -6.57 -2.77 -24.14
N ARG A 17 -5.98 -1.80 -23.42
CA ARG A 17 -5.46 -2.06 -22.08
C ARG A 17 -6.62 -2.60 -21.26
N THR A 18 -6.48 -3.81 -20.72
CA THR A 18 -7.40 -4.34 -19.73
C THR A 18 -7.58 -3.29 -18.63
N PRO A 19 -8.82 -3.01 -18.19
CA PRO A 19 -9.05 -2.01 -17.16
C PRO A 19 -8.36 -2.48 -15.87
N ARG A 20 -7.28 -1.81 -15.48
CA ARG A 20 -6.62 -2.02 -14.19
C ARG A 20 -7.49 -1.45 -13.09
N ILE A 21 -7.84 -2.29 -12.12
CA ILE A 21 -8.78 -1.97 -11.04
C ILE A 21 -7.98 -1.74 -9.75
N ALA A 22 -8.36 -0.75 -8.93
CA ALA A 22 -7.74 -0.55 -7.62
C ALA A 22 -8.39 -1.42 -6.53
N PHE A 23 -7.62 -1.74 -5.48
CA PHE A 23 -8.12 -2.55 -4.37
C PHE A 23 -9.20 -1.81 -3.56
N GLY A 24 -10.46 -2.23 -3.70
CA GLY A 24 -11.60 -1.64 -2.98
C GLY A 24 -12.53 -0.79 -3.84
N GLU A 25 -12.24 -0.65 -5.15
CA GLU A 25 -13.21 -0.16 -6.12
C GLU A 25 -14.35 -1.18 -6.26
N TRP A 26 -15.45 -0.95 -5.53
CA TRP A 26 -16.71 -1.70 -5.65
C TRP A 26 -17.92 -0.83 -5.97
N LEU A 27 -17.71 0.47 -6.25
CA LEU A 27 -18.81 1.44 -6.37
C LEU A 27 -18.73 2.38 -7.59
N GLY A 28 -17.92 2.05 -8.61
CA GLY A 28 -17.93 2.78 -9.89
C GLY A 28 -17.53 4.26 -9.80
N ILE A 29 -16.87 4.67 -8.71
CA ILE A 29 -16.28 6.00 -8.57
C ILE A 29 -14.82 5.87 -9.02
N ASP A 30 -14.56 6.35 -10.23
CA ASP A 30 -13.23 6.38 -10.83
C ASP A 30 -12.39 7.45 -10.11
N VAL A 31 -11.75 7.08 -9.00
CA VAL A 31 -10.90 8.00 -8.24
C VAL A 31 -9.53 8.03 -8.91
N PRO A 32 -9.04 9.19 -9.39
CA PRO A 32 -7.87 9.29 -10.27
C PRO A 32 -6.51 9.05 -9.59
N THR A 33 -6.46 8.46 -8.40
CA THR A 33 -5.21 8.21 -7.65
C THR A 33 -4.90 6.73 -7.63
N ARG A 34 -4.41 6.20 -8.75
CA ARG A 34 -3.96 4.81 -8.91
C ARG A 34 -2.45 4.74 -8.72
N TYR A 35 -1.97 3.84 -7.87
CA TYR A 35 -0.54 3.61 -7.64
C TYR A 35 -0.09 2.28 -8.22
N THR A 36 1.05 2.29 -8.89
CA THR A 36 1.70 1.07 -9.38
C THR A 36 2.19 0.20 -8.21
N GLU A 37 2.34 -1.10 -8.43
CA GLU A 37 2.92 -2.04 -7.44
C GLU A 37 4.32 -1.60 -6.96
N GLU A 38 5.11 -0.99 -7.85
CA GLU A 38 6.41 -0.42 -7.50
C GLU A 38 6.28 0.73 -6.49
N SER A 39 5.31 1.63 -6.70
CA SER A 39 5.03 2.75 -5.79
C SER A 39 4.54 2.24 -4.43
N HIS A 40 3.68 1.21 -4.44
CA HIS A 40 3.22 0.53 -3.23
C HIS A 40 4.38 -0.07 -2.42
N THR A 41 5.29 -0.75 -3.11
CA THR A 41 6.46 -1.39 -2.48
C THR A 41 7.42 -0.36 -1.90
N PHE A 42 7.62 0.76 -2.61
CA PHE A 42 8.43 1.88 -2.12
C PHE A 42 7.82 2.52 -0.88
N PHE A 43 6.49 2.75 -0.88
CA PHE A 43 5.78 3.27 0.26
C PHE A 43 5.92 2.37 1.49
N ASN A 44 5.73 1.06 1.32
CA ASN A 44 5.91 0.11 2.42
C ASN A 44 7.34 0.10 2.94
N ALA A 45 8.35 0.25 2.07
CA ALA A 45 9.74 0.37 2.51
C ALA A 45 9.97 1.64 3.36
N MET A 46 9.38 2.76 2.95
CA MET A 46 9.44 4.02 3.70
C MET A 46 8.74 3.91 5.06
N MET A 47 7.54 3.31 5.10
CA MET A 47 6.80 3.06 6.34
C MET A 47 7.57 2.17 7.31
N ILE A 48 8.24 1.11 6.81
CA ILE A 48 9.12 0.27 7.63
C ILE A 48 10.27 1.11 8.23
N GLY A 49 10.90 1.95 7.42
CA GLY A 49 11.98 2.84 7.88
C GLY A 49 11.51 3.81 8.97
N ASP A 50 10.41 4.51 8.72
CA ASP A 50 9.83 5.48 9.66
C ASP A 50 9.45 4.81 11.00
N THR A 51 8.75 3.68 10.95
CA THR A 51 8.29 2.96 12.15
C THR A 51 9.42 2.34 12.97
N LEU A 52 10.59 2.11 12.38
CA LEU A 52 11.77 1.68 13.11
C LEU A 52 12.54 2.85 13.73
N VAL A 53 12.61 3.99 13.04
CA VAL A 53 13.51 5.10 13.40
C VAL A 53 12.80 6.19 14.20
N SER A 54 11.66 6.68 13.72
CA SER A 54 10.95 7.83 14.29
C SER A 54 10.56 7.62 15.76
N PRO A 55 10.05 6.45 16.20
CA PRO A 55 9.74 6.24 17.60
C PRO A 55 10.94 6.36 18.54
N MET A 56 12.15 6.01 18.07
CA MET A 56 13.38 6.16 18.84
C MET A 56 13.86 7.61 18.87
N LEU A 57 13.84 8.30 17.72
CA LEU A 57 14.26 9.70 17.62
C LEU A 57 13.40 10.64 18.47
N PHE A 58 12.08 10.40 18.51
CA PHE A 58 11.14 11.23 19.27
C PHE A 58 10.98 10.81 20.73
N GLY A 59 11.72 9.79 21.21
CA GLY A 59 11.60 9.32 22.59
C GLY A 59 10.18 8.87 22.96
N MET A 60 9.52 8.16 22.04
CA MET A 60 8.16 7.62 22.25
C MET A 60 8.16 6.56 23.34
N SER A 61 6.99 6.31 23.93
CA SER A 61 6.85 5.26 24.95
C SER A 61 7.24 3.88 24.42
N GLY A 62 7.75 3.02 25.31
CA GLY A 62 8.15 1.65 24.94
C GLY A 62 7.02 0.81 24.33
N ARG A 63 5.76 1.10 24.69
CA ARG A 63 4.58 0.46 24.07
C ARG A 63 4.44 0.85 22.61
N THR A 64 4.51 2.15 22.32
CA THR A 64 4.47 2.68 20.94
C THR A 64 5.62 2.12 20.11
N VAL A 65 6.84 2.09 20.65
CA VAL A 65 8.00 1.49 19.97
C VAL A 65 7.75 0.01 19.62
N TRP A 66 7.18 -0.77 20.54
CA TRP A 66 6.84 -2.17 20.29
C TRP A 66 5.78 -2.34 19.20
N VAL A 67 4.72 -1.52 19.22
CA VAL A 67 3.69 -1.52 18.18
C VAL A 67 4.30 -1.20 16.81
N CYS A 68 5.14 -0.18 16.72
CA CYS A 68 5.80 0.20 15.47
C CYS A 68 6.77 -0.89 14.96
N ARG A 69 7.51 -1.56 15.86
CA ARG A 69 8.35 -2.71 15.48
C ARG A 69 7.54 -3.90 15.00
N ALA A 70 6.41 -4.19 15.63
CA ALA A 70 5.51 -5.24 15.18
C ALA A 70 4.95 -4.92 13.79
N LEU A 71 4.60 -3.65 13.54
CA LEU A 71 4.16 -3.18 12.23
C LEU A 71 5.23 -3.35 11.16
N ALA A 72 6.46 -2.88 11.44
CA ALA A 72 7.60 -3.04 10.55
C ALA A 72 7.85 -4.52 10.21
N GLY A 73 7.76 -5.41 11.20
CA GLY A 73 7.87 -6.86 11.01
C GLY A 73 6.78 -7.41 10.11
N LEU A 74 5.53 -6.99 10.30
CA LEU A 74 4.41 -7.43 9.46
C LEU A 74 4.59 -7.00 8.00
N LEU A 75 4.89 -5.72 7.76
CA LEU A 75 5.13 -5.18 6.42
C LEU A 75 6.32 -5.86 5.72
N PHE A 76 7.34 -6.24 6.48
CA PHE A 76 8.47 -6.99 5.95
C PHE A 76 8.08 -8.42 5.55
N ILE A 77 7.21 -9.07 6.34
CA ILE A 77 6.70 -10.41 6.03
C ILE A 77 5.77 -10.38 4.80
N THR A 78 4.85 -9.42 4.71
CA THR A 78 3.96 -9.29 3.55
C THR A 78 4.78 -9.08 2.29
N ARG A 79 5.79 -8.20 2.34
CA ARG A 79 6.73 -7.98 1.24
C ARG A 79 7.55 -9.23 0.86
N LYS A 80 8.02 -10.01 1.83
CA LYS A 80 8.80 -11.23 1.52
C LYS A 80 7.95 -12.34 0.94
N LYS A 81 6.65 -12.35 1.23
CA LYS A 81 5.71 -13.39 0.82
C LYS A 81 4.94 -13.07 -0.45
N THR A 82 5.27 -11.98 -1.16
CA THR A 82 4.65 -11.60 -2.44
C THR A 82 4.68 -12.73 -3.48
N GLU A 83 5.65 -13.65 -3.44
CA GLU A 83 5.68 -14.83 -4.32
C GLU A 83 4.67 -15.93 -3.95
N SER A 84 4.13 -15.92 -2.73
CA SER A 84 3.26 -16.98 -2.19
C SER A 84 1.84 -16.53 -1.82
N LEU A 85 1.65 -15.22 -1.64
CA LEU A 85 0.35 -14.59 -1.37
C LEU A 85 -0.11 -13.88 -2.62
N SER A 86 -1.39 -14.04 -2.98
CA SER A 86 -1.97 -13.17 -4.01
C SER A 86 -1.88 -11.71 -3.57
N LEU A 87 -1.57 -10.80 -4.50
CA LEU A 87 -1.46 -9.36 -4.22
C LEU A 87 -2.69 -8.84 -3.46
N ARG A 88 -3.89 -9.32 -3.82
CA ARG A 88 -5.16 -9.00 -3.14
C ARG A 88 -5.13 -9.32 -1.64
N GLN A 89 -4.59 -10.47 -1.25
CA GLN A 89 -4.51 -10.87 0.16
C GLN A 89 -3.50 -10.02 0.93
N ALA A 90 -2.38 -9.67 0.32
CA ALA A 90 -1.40 -8.77 0.92
C ALA A 90 -2.02 -7.39 1.19
N LEU A 91 -2.72 -6.83 0.21
CA LEU A 91 -3.43 -5.55 0.36
C LEU A 91 -4.53 -5.61 1.42
N GLN A 92 -5.28 -6.71 1.51
CA GLN A 92 -6.26 -6.93 2.60
C GLN A 92 -5.62 -6.91 3.98
N VAL A 93 -4.49 -7.60 4.15
CA VAL A 93 -3.76 -7.63 5.43
C VAL A 93 -3.25 -6.24 5.79
N GLU A 94 -2.71 -5.50 4.82
CA GLU A 94 -2.20 -4.14 5.03
C GLU A 94 -3.32 -3.16 5.39
N ALA A 95 -4.46 -3.22 4.68
CA ALA A 95 -5.65 -2.43 4.98
C ALA A 95 -6.21 -2.75 6.38
N ALA A 96 -6.35 -4.04 6.73
CA ALA A 96 -6.83 -4.46 8.04
C ALA A 96 -5.89 -4.02 9.17
N THR A 97 -4.57 -4.04 8.92
CA THR A 97 -3.57 -3.58 9.87
C THR A 97 -3.64 -2.07 10.05
N GLY A 98 -3.74 -1.31 8.95
CA GLY A 98 -3.91 0.14 9.00
C GLY A 98 -5.16 0.54 9.79
N LEU A 99 -6.28 -0.13 9.55
CA LEU A 99 -7.52 0.09 10.29
C LEU A 99 -7.38 -0.24 11.78
N THR A 100 -6.73 -1.36 12.10
CA THR A 100 -6.48 -1.76 13.50
C THR A 100 -5.66 -0.70 14.24
N LEU A 101 -4.62 -0.16 13.61
CA LEU A 101 -3.81 0.93 14.17
C LEU A 101 -4.64 2.19 14.44
N ILE A 102 -5.49 2.59 13.49
CA ILE A 102 -6.40 3.74 13.66
C ILE A 102 -7.31 3.52 14.87
N VAL A 103 -7.92 2.34 14.99
CA VAL A 103 -8.84 2.02 16.10
C VAL A 103 -8.10 2.02 17.44
N LEU A 104 -6.93 1.37 17.51
CA LEU A 104 -6.12 1.34 18.74
C LEU A 104 -5.68 2.74 19.16
N ALA A 105 -5.27 3.56 18.21
CA ALA A 105 -4.88 4.95 18.42
C ALA A 105 -6.07 5.82 18.88
N ALA A 106 -7.23 5.69 18.23
CA ALA A 106 -8.44 6.44 18.58
C ALA A 106 -8.92 6.13 20.00
N GLN A 107 -8.80 4.88 20.44
CA GLN A 107 -9.14 4.48 21.80
C GLN A 107 -8.11 4.94 22.84
N GLY A 108 -6.94 5.44 22.41
CA GLY A 108 -5.86 5.88 23.31
C GLY A 108 -5.25 4.73 24.13
N THR A 109 -5.35 3.49 23.63
CA THR A 109 -4.95 2.28 24.39
C THR A 109 -3.44 2.10 24.45
N VAL A 110 -2.71 2.57 23.43
CA VAL A 110 -1.27 2.35 23.29
C VAL A 110 -0.46 3.26 24.20
N SER A 111 -0.78 4.56 24.20
CA SER A 111 -0.05 5.57 24.98
C SER A 111 -0.98 6.61 25.60
N LYS A 112 -0.59 7.15 26.75
CA LYS A 112 -1.29 8.29 27.38
C LYS A 112 -1.01 9.61 26.68
N ARG A 113 0.02 9.67 25.84
CA ARG A 113 0.43 10.88 25.11
C ARG A 113 -0.35 10.96 23.80
N TRP A 114 -1.13 12.03 23.65
CA TRP A 114 -2.00 12.24 22.49
C TRP A 114 -1.23 12.22 21.15
N TRP A 115 -0.01 12.77 21.12
CA TRP A 115 0.80 12.84 19.91
C TRP A 115 1.34 11.48 19.45
N GLU A 116 1.58 10.54 20.37
CA GLU A 116 1.95 9.16 20.01
C GLU A 116 0.76 8.44 19.37
N ASN A 117 -0.45 8.65 19.89
CA ASN A 117 -1.67 8.13 19.30
C ASN A 117 -1.94 8.78 17.93
N ALA A 118 -1.74 10.09 17.79
CA ALA A 118 -1.87 10.78 16.51
C ALA A 118 -0.88 10.23 15.46
N TYR A 119 0.37 9.94 15.85
CA TYR A 119 1.36 9.31 14.99
C TYR A 119 0.89 7.91 14.52
N LEU A 120 0.40 7.07 15.43
CA LEU A 120 -0.11 5.74 15.09
C LEU A 120 -1.35 5.80 14.19
N MET A 121 -2.25 6.76 14.45
CA MET A 121 -3.44 6.98 13.63
C MET A 121 -3.06 7.41 12.22
N PHE A 122 -2.12 8.35 12.09
CA PHE A 122 -1.65 8.83 10.79
C PHE A 122 -0.95 7.72 10.00
N GLY A 123 -0.06 6.95 10.65
CA GLY A 123 0.59 5.79 10.03
C GLY A 123 -0.41 4.72 9.59
N GLY A 124 -1.44 4.45 10.39
CA GLY A 124 -2.52 3.53 10.04
C GLY A 124 -3.36 4.01 8.84
N ALA A 125 -3.69 5.30 8.79
CA ALA A 125 -4.42 5.90 7.67
C ALA A 125 -3.61 5.86 6.38
N LEU A 126 -2.31 6.15 6.46
CA LEU A 126 -1.36 6.06 5.36
C LEU A 126 -1.28 4.65 4.79
N MET A 127 -1.16 3.62 5.63
CA MET A 127 -1.18 2.23 5.19
C MET A 127 -2.51 1.83 4.54
N LEU A 128 -3.62 2.24 5.13
CA LEU A 128 -4.95 1.94 4.59
C LEU A 128 -5.13 2.59 3.22
N ALA A 129 -4.74 3.86 3.06
CA ALA A 129 -4.80 4.57 1.79
C ALA A 129 -3.89 3.91 0.73
N ASN A 130 -2.64 3.56 1.11
CA ASN A 130 -1.72 2.88 0.22
C ASN A 130 -2.29 1.54 -0.26
N ALA A 131 -2.85 0.73 0.64
CA ALA A 131 -3.46 -0.54 0.27
C ALA A 131 -4.68 -0.36 -0.66
N LEU A 132 -5.52 0.65 -0.43
CA LEU A 132 -6.73 0.90 -1.22
C LEU A 132 -6.45 1.50 -2.61
N MET A 133 -5.35 2.24 -2.77
CA MET A 133 -5.03 2.94 -4.00
C MET A 133 -4.12 2.13 -4.94
N THR A 134 -3.63 0.97 -4.51
CA THR A 134 -2.73 0.13 -5.31
C THR A 134 -3.49 -0.61 -6.41
N GLU A 135 -2.96 -0.53 -7.63
CA GLU A 135 -3.45 -1.24 -8.80
C GLU A 135 -3.34 -2.75 -8.64
N MET A 136 -4.34 -3.45 -9.14
CA MET A 136 -4.32 -4.89 -9.28
C MET A 136 -4.38 -5.26 -10.77
N ASP A 137 -3.49 -6.14 -11.20
CA ASP A 137 -3.66 -6.86 -12.46
C ASP A 137 -4.61 -8.03 -12.19
N ASP A 138 -5.64 -8.18 -13.05
CA ASP A 138 -6.62 -9.28 -13.01
C ASP A 138 -6.00 -10.66 -13.27
#